data_AF-A0A085V491-F1
#
_entry.id   AF-A0A085V491-F1
#
_cell.length_a   1.000
_cell.length_b   1.000
_cell.length_c   1.000
_cell.angle_alpha   90.00
_cell.angle_beta   90.00
_cell.angle_gamma   90.00
#
_symmetry.space_group_name_H-M   'P 1'
#
loop_
_entity.id
_entity.type
_entity.pdbx_description
1 polymer ?
#
loop_
_entity_poly.entity_id
_entity_poly.type
_entity_poly.pdbx_seq_one_letter_code
_entity_poly.pdbx_strand_id
1 'polypeptide(L)'
;MTNYARIIDGVAVDVSTDPTNSFHPTIAAQFIKVPDKVSHGWRLVEGTWSAPLLQASLPVIPVQSGTLNPTPPEFLLLLTLQERVAIRAAGPTDLVIADVLRMLDDPRVTFIDLTNPSVVEAINYLTTTAPALLTAERAARVLSGLSIAA
;
A
#
# COMPACT_ATOMS: atom_id res chain seq x y z
N MET A 1 37.79 15.95 13.12
CA MET A 1 37.47 14.63 13.69
C MET A 1 37.87 13.59 12.68
N THR A 2 38.95 12.84 12.89
CA THR A 2 39.45 11.91 11.87
C THR A 2 38.43 10.83 11.52
N ASN A 3 38.01 10.76 10.26
CA ASN A 3 37.21 9.66 9.73
C ASN A 3 38.10 8.60 9.07
N TYR A 4 37.65 7.36 9.14
CA TYR A 4 38.24 6.25 8.41
C TYR A 4 37.19 5.64 7.50
N ALA A 5 37.59 5.23 6.30
CA ALA A 5 36.72 4.50 5.40
C ALA A 5 37.36 3.20 4.92
N ARG A 6 36.54 2.16 4.79
CA ARG A 6 36.88 0.95 4.07
C ARG A 6 36.51 1.13 2.60
N ILE A 7 37.50 1.00 1.71
CA ILE A 7 37.32 1.23 0.28
C ILE A 7 37.27 -0.09 -0.46
N ILE A 8 36.17 -0.33 -1.18
CA ILE A 8 35.99 -1.49 -2.05
C ILE A 8 35.62 -0.96 -3.43
N ASP A 9 36.38 -1.36 -4.47
CA ASP A 9 36.20 -0.92 -5.85
C ASP A 9 36.11 0.63 -6.01
N GLY A 10 36.93 1.34 -5.23
CA GLY A 10 36.97 2.80 -5.22
C GLY A 10 35.79 3.47 -4.50
N VAL A 11 34.93 2.74 -3.79
CA VAL A 11 33.78 3.26 -3.04
C VAL A 11 34.02 3.13 -1.54
N ALA A 12 33.70 4.17 -0.77
CA ALA A 12 33.65 4.13 0.69
C ALA A 12 32.42 3.33 1.14
N VAL A 13 32.62 2.04 1.39
CA VAL A 13 31.55 1.12 1.79
C VAL A 13 31.25 1.22 3.28
N ASP A 14 32.25 1.44 4.12
CA ASP A 14 32.04 1.64 5.56
C ASP A 14 32.80 2.90 5.98
N VAL A 15 32.19 3.75 6.81
CA VAL A 15 32.82 4.95 7.37
C VAL A 15 32.68 4.94 8.88
N SER A 16 33.77 5.11 9.61
CA SER A 16 33.79 5.10 11.08
C SER A 16 34.88 6.03 11.63
N THR A 17 34.61 6.61 12.81
CA THR A 17 35.58 7.39 13.58
C THR A 17 36.49 6.53 14.46
N ASP A 18 36.08 5.27 14.72
CA ASP A 18 36.82 4.31 15.55
C ASP A 18 36.60 2.87 15.02
N PRO A 19 37.28 2.49 13.93
CA PRO A 19 37.10 1.19 13.32
C PRO A 19 37.61 0.04 14.21
N THR A 20 38.58 0.31 15.09
CA THR A 20 39.18 -0.69 15.99
C THR A 20 38.22 -1.19 17.07
N ASN A 21 37.32 -0.33 17.55
CA ASN A 21 36.30 -0.73 18.53
C ASN A 21 34.96 -1.10 17.87
N SER A 22 34.73 -0.68 16.62
CA SER A 22 33.46 -0.90 15.93
C SER A 22 33.43 -2.16 15.05
N PHE A 23 34.59 -2.69 14.66
CA PHE A 23 34.71 -3.83 13.75
C PHE A 23 35.74 -4.86 14.23
N HIS A 24 35.60 -6.10 13.74
CA HIS A 24 36.60 -7.15 13.98
C HIS A 24 38.00 -6.70 13.49
N PRO A 25 39.11 -7.08 14.16
CA PRO A 25 40.46 -6.60 13.80
C PRO A 25 40.84 -6.77 12.32
N THR A 26 40.44 -7.88 11.70
CA THR A 26 40.65 -8.15 10.26
C THR A 26 39.95 -7.13 9.35
N ILE A 27 38.81 -6.59 9.78
CA ILE A 27 38.03 -5.58 9.05
C ILE A 27 38.56 -4.19 9.39
N ALA A 28 38.86 -3.92 10.67
CA ALA A 28 39.45 -2.66 11.11
C ALA A 28 40.77 -2.34 10.41
N ALA A 29 41.60 -3.35 10.12
CA ALA A 29 42.84 -3.19 9.38
C ALA A 29 42.66 -2.76 7.91
N GLN A 30 41.45 -2.89 7.34
CA GLN A 30 41.13 -2.48 5.97
C GLN A 30 40.67 -1.02 5.87
N PHE A 31 40.49 -0.34 7.00
CA PHE A 31 40.12 1.06 7.04
C PHE A 31 41.32 1.97 6.79
N ILE A 32 41.14 2.95 5.91
CA ILE A 32 42.15 3.99 5.66
C ILE A 32 41.65 5.34 6.16
N LYS A 33 42.58 6.21 6.54
CA LYS A 33 42.26 7.58 6.96
C LYS A 33 41.70 8.38 5.78
N VAL A 34 40.54 9.00 5.94
CA VAL A 34 39.87 9.81 4.92
C VAL A 34 39.49 11.19 5.49
N PRO A 35 39.26 12.19 4.63
CA PRO A 35 38.74 13.49 5.08
C PRO A 35 37.39 13.35 5.80
N ASP A 36 37.17 14.22 6.80
CA ASP A 36 35.97 14.22 7.65
C ASP A 36 34.64 14.35 6.88
N LYS A 37 34.68 14.82 5.63
CA LYS A 37 33.51 15.00 4.76
C LYS A 37 33.09 13.73 4.01
N VAL A 38 33.95 12.71 3.96
CA VAL A 38 33.65 11.46 3.26
C VAL A 38 32.59 10.71 4.04
N SER A 39 31.52 10.33 3.32
CA SER A 39 30.41 9.56 3.88
C SER A 39 30.24 8.25 3.11
N HIS A 40 29.42 7.36 3.67
CA HIS A 40 29.05 6.10 3.02
C HIS A 40 28.58 6.32 1.58
N GLY A 41 29.03 5.47 0.65
CA GLY A 41 28.66 5.51 -0.76
C GLY A 41 29.42 6.53 -1.61
N TRP A 42 30.33 7.32 -1.04
CA TRP A 42 31.19 8.22 -1.81
C TRP A 42 32.22 7.43 -2.63
N ARG A 43 32.52 7.89 -3.84
CA ARG A 43 33.49 7.26 -4.74
C ARG A 43 34.75 8.11 -4.86
N LEU A 44 35.91 7.45 -4.80
CA LEU A 44 37.20 8.06 -5.08
C LEU A 44 37.44 8.03 -6.60
N VAL A 45 37.29 9.19 -7.25
CA VAL A 45 37.51 9.37 -8.69
C VAL A 45 38.71 10.30 -8.87
N GLU A 46 39.76 9.83 -9.53
CA GLU A 46 40.99 10.61 -9.79
C GLU A 46 41.60 11.25 -8.53
N GLY A 47 41.57 10.54 -7.41
CA GLY A 47 42.09 11.02 -6.12
C GLY A 47 41.17 12.00 -5.38
N THR A 48 39.99 12.30 -5.93
CA THR A 48 38.99 13.19 -5.33
C THR A 48 37.75 12.41 -4.91
N TRP A 49 37.26 12.68 -3.70
CA TRP A 49 36.03 12.08 -3.19
C TRP A 49 34.80 12.77 -3.78
N SER A 50 33.98 12.00 -4.49
CA SER A 50 32.73 12.47 -5.09
C SER A 50 31.54 11.81 -4.39
N ALA A 51 30.59 12.62 -3.95
CA ALA A 51 29.35 12.14 -3.35
C ALA A 51 28.56 11.31 -4.37
N PRO A 52 27.88 10.23 -3.93
CA PRO A 52 26.95 9.56 -4.82
C PRO A 52 25.90 10.57 -5.26
N LEU A 53 25.56 10.56 -6.55
CA LEU A 53 24.37 11.28 -7.00
C LEU A 53 23.21 10.77 -6.16
N LEU A 54 22.53 11.67 -5.44
CA LEU A 54 21.28 11.34 -4.79
C LEU A 54 20.39 10.77 -5.89
N GLN A 55 20.07 9.47 -5.82
CA GLN A 55 18.99 8.93 -6.62
C GLN A 55 17.79 9.80 -6.27
N ALA A 56 17.32 10.58 -7.23
CA ALA A 56 16.04 11.22 -7.11
C ALA A 56 15.07 10.09 -6.74
N SER A 57 14.43 10.20 -5.58
CA SER A 57 13.31 9.35 -5.25
C SER A 57 12.41 9.40 -6.48
N LEU A 58 12.16 8.23 -7.09
CA LEU A 58 11.13 8.15 -8.12
C LEU A 58 9.90 8.83 -7.51
N PRO A 59 9.21 9.70 -8.25
CA PRO A 59 7.95 10.25 -7.75
C PRO A 59 7.14 9.06 -7.27
N VAL A 60 6.71 9.10 -6.01
CA VAL A 60 5.67 8.19 -5.53
C VAL A 60 4.54 8.40 -6.53
N ILE A 61 4.39 7.46 -7.45
CA ILE A 61 3.23 7.44 -8.32
C ILE A 61 2.10 7.30 -7.31
N PRO A 62 1.20 8.30 -7.18
CA PRO A 62 0.02 8.10 -6.38
C PRO A 62 -0.58 6.81 -6.93
N VAL A 63 -0.74 5.80 -6.09
CA VAL A 63 -1.51 4.62 -6.48
C VAL A 63 -2.82 5.21 -6.95
N GLN A 64 -3.04 5.26 -8.26
CA GLN A 64 -4.32 5.64 -8.78
C GLN A 64 -5.25 4.63 -8.11
N SER A 65 -6.22 5.11 -7.34
CA SER A 65 -7.39 4.31 -7.00
C SER A 65 -8.01 3.97 -8.35
N GLY A 66 -7.46 2.94 -9.01
CA GLY A 66 -8.00 2.42 -10.24
C GLY A 66 -9.45 2.14 -9.96
N THR A 67 -10.33 2.50 -10.90
CA THR A 67 -11.73 2.11 -10.92
C THR A 67 -11.85 0.73 -10.29
N LEU A 68 -12.29 0.70 -9.03
CA LEU A 68 -12.20 -0.49 -8.21
C LEU A 68 -13.25 -1.39 -8.82
N ASN A 69 -12.81 -2.38 -9.59
CA ASN A 69 -13.66 -3.47 -10.03
C ASN A 69 -13.39 -4.65 -9.08
N PRO A 70 -13.81 -4.57 -7.80
CA PRO A 70 -13.49 -5.60 -6.84
C PRO A 70 -14.04 -6.95 -7.28
N THR A 71 -13.32 -8.01 -6.96
CA THR A 71 -13.89 -9.36 -6.95
C THR A 71 -15.07 -9.43 -5.95
N PRO A 72 -15.99 -10.40 -6.05
CA PRO A 72 -17.08 -10.52 -5.08
C PRO A 72 -16.64 -10.54 -3.61
N PRO A 73 -15.57 -11.25 -3.22
CA PRO A 73 -15.05 -11.17 -1.86
C PRO A 73 -14.54 -9.78 -1.48
N GLU A 74 -13.83 -9.08 -2.37
CA GLU A 74 -13.32 -7.73 -2.13
C GLU A 74 -14.46 -6.70 -2.00
N PHE A 75 -15.54 -6.86 -2.78
CA PHE A 75 -16.72 -6.04 -2.67
C PHE A 75 -17.39 -6.22 -1.30
N LEU A 76 -17.53 -7.46 -0.83
CA LEU A 76 -18.04 -7.74 0.51
C LEU A 76 -17.16 -7.14 1.62
N LEU A 77 -15.87 -6.93 1.38
CA LEU A 77 -14.96 -6.26 2.32
C LEU A 77 -15.10 -4.72 2.33
N LEU A 78 -15.80 -4.13 1.35
CA LEU A 78 -16.21 -2.71 1.41
C LEU A 78 -17.35 -2.48 2.43
N LEU A 79 -18.10 -3.54 2.70
CA LEU A 79 -19.14 -3.58 3.72
C LEU A 79 -18.54 -3.99 5.07
N THR A 80 -19.09 -3.44 6.16
CA THR A 80 -18.77 -3.90 7.51
C THR A 80 -19.35 -5.28 7.78
N LEU A 81 -18.86 -5.94 8.84
CA LEU A 81 -19.43 -7.22 9.27
C LEU A 81 -20.92 -7.11 9.60
N GLN A 82 -21.33 -6.03 10.29
CA GLN A 82 -22.74 -5.82 10.65
C GLN A 82 -23.62 -5.61 9.42
N GLU A 83 -23.16 -4.81 8.45
CA GLU A 83 -23.86 -4.58 7.18
C GLU A 83 -24.05 -5.92 6.42
N ARG A 84 -23.01 -6.74 6.30
CA ARG A 84 -23.11 -8.05 5.64
C ARG A 84 -24.09 -9.00 6.32
N VAL A 85 -24.09 -9.03 7.66
CA VAL A 85 -25.01 -9.88 8.43
C VAL A 85 -26.45 -9.40 8.24
N ALA A 86 -26.68 -8.09 8.30
CA ALA A 86 -28.01 -7.51 8.11
C ALA A 86 -28.56 -7.77 6.70
N ILE A 87 -27.73 -7.59 5.66
CA ILE A 87 -28.10 -7.88 4.26
C ILE A 87 -28.42 -9.37 4.09
N ARG A 88 -27.59 -10.26 4.63
CA ARG A 88 -27.83 -11.71 4.57
C ARG A 88 -29.11 -12.12 5.30
N ALA A 89 -29.41 -11.49 6.43
CA ALA A 89 -30.63 -11.75 7.19
C ALA A 89 -31.90 -11.26 6.47
N ALA A 90 -31.80 -10.22 5.63
CA ALA A 90 -32.91 -9.69 4.85
C ALA A 90 -33.21 -10.53 3.58
N GLY A 91 -32.22 -11.22 3.02
CA GLY A 91 -32.35 -12.01 1.79
C GLY A 91 -33.54 -12.99 1.74
N PRO A 92 -33.90 -13.73 2.81
CA PRO A 92 -35.06 -14.62 2.78
C PRO A 92 -36.42 -13.92 2.63
N THR A 93 -36.51 -12.64 2.98
CA THR A 93 -37.76 -11.87 3.00
C THR A 93 -37.86 -10.84 1.88
N ASP A 94 -36.73 -10.44 1.31
CA ASP A 94 -36.63 -9.40 0.30
C ASP A 94 -36.09 -9.99 -1.01
N LEU A 95 -36.95 -10.05 -2.03
CA LEU A 95 -36.63 -10.65 -3.33
C LEU A 95 -35.54 -9.87 -4.10
N VAL A 96 -35.43 -8.56 -3.88
CA VAL A 96 -34.38 -7.75 -4.53
C VAL A 96 -33.04 -8.09 -3.91
N ILE A 97 -32.97 -8.16 -2.58
CA ILE A 97 -31.74 -8.56 -1.88
C ILE A 97 -31.38 -10.01 -2.19
N ALA A 98 -32.37 -10.90 -2.27
CA ALA A 98 -32.15 -12.30 -2.64
C ALA A 98 -31.49 -12.45 -4.02
N ASP A 99 -31.94 -11.69 -5.01
CA ASP A 99 -31.39 -11.74 -6.36
C ASP A 99 -29.95 -11.19 -6.40
N VAL A 100 -29.68 -10.07 -5.72
CA VAL A 100 -28.33 -9.50 -5.61
C VAL A 100 -27.36 -10.49 -4.92
N LEU A 101 -27.78 -11.12 -3.83
CA LEU A 101 -26.96 -12.14 -3.15
C LEU A 101 -26.70 -13.34 -4.05
N ARG A 102 -27.71 -13.80 -4.80
CA ARG A 102 -27.56 -14.88 -5.77
C ARG A 102 -26.57 -14.53 -6.88
N MET A 103 -26.56 -13.28 -7.34
CA MET A 103 -25.61 -12.80 -8.34
C MET A 103 -24.17 -12.76 -7.78
N LEU A 104 -24.00 -12.36 -6.52
CA LEU A 104 -22.68 -12.35 -5.85
C LEU A 104 -22.11 -13.77 -5.64
N ASP A 105 -22.98 -14.76 -5.44
CA ASP A 105 -22.58 -16.16 -5.27
C ASP A 105 -22.34 -16.91 -6.60
N ASP A 106 -22.59 -16.28 -7.77
CA ASP A 106 -22.35 -16.91 -9.07
C ASP A 106 -20.84 -17.00 -9.36
N PRO A 107 -20.27 -18.20 -9.54
CA PRO A 107 -18.84 -18.38 -9.76
C PRO A 107 -18.32 -17.78 -11.07
N ARG A 108 -19.22 -17.37 -11.98
CA ARG A 108 -18.87 -16.68 -13.23
C ARG A 108 -18.62 -15.19 -13.03
N VAL A 109 -19.07 -14.62 -11.91
CA VAL A 109 -18.83 -13.21 -11.59
C VAL A 109 -17.43 -13.06 -11.03
N THR A 110 -16.51 -12.57 -11.87
CA THR A 110 -15.10 -12.40 -11.51
C THR A 110 -14.77 -11.01 -10.99
N PHE A 111 -15.57 -10.01 -11.35
CA PHE A 111 -15.40 -8.62 -10.92
C PHE A 111 -16.76 -7.92 -10.88
N ILE A 112 -16.87 -6.90 -10.03
CA ILE A 112 -18.06 -6.07 -9.87
C ILE A 112 -17.70 -4.66 -10.29
N ASP A 113 -18.36 -4.16 -11.33
CA ASP A 113 -18.22 -2.77 -11.75
C ASP A 113 -19.11 -1.88 -10.87
N LEU A 114 -18.49 -1.08 -9.99
CA LEU A 114 -19.20 -0.16 -9.08
C LEU A 114 -19.88 1.00 -9.80
N THR A 115 -19.55 1.24 -11.08
CA THR A 115 -20.21 2.25 -11.92
C THR A 115 -21.39 1.70 -12.71
N ASN A 116 -21.58 0.37 -12.70
CA ASN A 116 -22.69 -0.27 -13.38
C ASN A 116 -24.03 0.20 -12.78
N PRO A 117 -25.00 0.68 -13.59
CA PRO A 117 -26.27 1.18 -13.08
C PRO A 117 -27.03 0.20 -12.19
N SER A 118 -26.98 -1.10 -12.48
CA SER A 118 -27.64 -2.13 -11.68
C SER A 118 -26.95 -2.35 -10.32
N VAL A 119 -25.61 -2.22 -10.27
CA VAL A 119 -24.86 -2.27 -9.00
C VAL A 119 -25.15 -1.03 -8.17
N VAL A 120 -25.19 0.15 -8.81
CA VAL A 120 -25.57 1.42 -8.16
C VAL A 120 -26.98 1.35 -7.61
N GLU A 121 -27.93 0.83 -8.39
CA GLU A 121 -29.31 0.64 -7.96
C GLU A 121 -29.40 -0.33 -6.77
N ALA A 122 -28.71 -1.47 -6.82
CA ALA A 122 -28.68 -2.43 -5.73
C ALA A 122 -28.13 -1.82 -4.43
N ILE A 123 -27.06 -1.03 -4.49
CA ILE A 123 -26.52 -0.35 -3.30
C ILE A 123 -27.48 0.72 -2.79
N ASN A 124 -28.08 1.51 -3.68
CA ASN A 124 -29.05 2.53 -3.30
C ASN A 124 -30.32 1.92 -2.70
N TYR A 125 -30.74 0.75 -3.18
CA TYR A 125 -31.88 0.02 -2.64
C TYR A 125 -31.72 -0.23 -1.14
N LEU A 126 -30.53 -0.65 -0.69
CA LEU A 126 -30.21 -0.90 0.72
C LEU A 126 -30.37 0.34 1.63
N THR A 127 -30.42 1.55 1.05
CA THR A 127 -30.69 2.79 1.80
C THR A 127 -32.18 3.10 1.94
N THR A 128 -32.99 2.52 1.07
CA THR A 128 -34.44 2.78 0.97
C THR A 128 -35.32 1.64 1.47
N THR A 129 -34.74 0.46 1.72
CA THR A 129 -35.44 -0.67 2.35
C THR A 129 -35.97 -0.30 3.73
N ALA A 130 -37.00 -1.01 4.19
CA ALA A 130 -37.53 -0.87 5.54
C ALA A 130 -37.33 -2.19 6.32
N PRO A 131 -36.39 -2.26 7.29
CA PRO A 131 -35.50 -1.20 7.73
C PRO A 131 -34.37 -0.89 6.74
N ALA A 132 -33.82 0.32 6.81
CA ALA A 132 -32.65 0.71 6.00
C ALA A 132 -31.44 -0.09 6.47
N LEU A 133 -30.76 -0.74 5.54
CA LEU A 133 -29.60 -1.60 5.81
C LEU A 133 -28.27 -0.85 5.68
N LEU A 134 -28.27 0.26 4.93
CA LEU A 134 -27.18 1.22 4.81
C LEU A 134 -27.69 2.65 4.99
N THR A 135 -26.83 3.55 5.47
CA THR A 135 -27.07 5.00 5.35
C THR A 135 -26.68 5.49 3.96
N ALA A 136 -27.16 6.66 3.56
CA ALA A 136 -26.78 7.28 2.28
C ALA A 136 -25.27 7.54 2.19
N GLU A 137 -24.64 7.95 3.30
CA GLU A 137 -23.19 8.17 3.37
C GLU A 137 -22.41 6.86 3.22
N ARG A 138 -22.94 5.76 3.77
CA ARG A 138 -22.35 4.43 3.63
C ARG A 138 -22.44 3.93 2.20
N ALA A 139 -23.60 4.05 1.57
CA ALA A 139 -23.78 3.71 0.15
C ALA A 139 -22.79 4.48 -0.75
N ALA A 140 -22.65 5.80 -0.55
CA ALA A 140 -21.69 6.61 -1.29
C ALA A 140 -20.24 6.13 -1.12
N ARG A 141 -19.84 5.76 0.10
CA ARG A 141 -18.51 5.21 0.36
C ARG A 141 -18.27 3.87 -0.32
N VAL A 142 -19.25 2.95 -0.28
CA VAL A 142 -19.15 1.65 -0.96
C VAL A 142 -19.00 1.83 -2.47
N LEU A 143 -19.80 2.73 -3.08
CA LEU A 143 -19.70 3.04 -4.52
C LEU A 143 -18.38 3.72 -4.90
N SER A 144 -17.71 4.39 -3.95
CA SER A 144 -16.33 4.90 -4.13
C SER A 144 -15.22 3.88 -3.84
N GLY A 145 -15.56 2.64 -3.48
CA GLY A 145 -14.57 1.60 -3.14
C GLY A 145 -13.94 1.75 -1.76
N LEU A 146 -14.61 2.40 -0.80
CA LEU A 146 -14.05 2.72 0.53
C LEU A 146 -14.73 1.93 1.67
N SER A 147 -13.90 1.16 2.40
CA SER A 147 -14.29 0.16 3.42
C SER A 147 -14.52 0.69 4.86
N ILE A 148 -14.15 1.95 5.18
CA ILE A 148 -14.21 2.65 6.51
C ILE A 148 -12.85 2.87 7.21
N ALA A 149 -11.71 2.34 6.77
CA ALA A 149 -10.45 2.64 7.46
C ALA A 149 -9.83 4.00 7.05
N ALA A 150 -10.30 5.09 7.67
CA ALA A 150 -9.50 6.28 8.02
C ALA A 150 -10.18 7.01 9.19
#